data_AF-A0A847H6T1-F1
#
_entry.id   AF-A0A847H6T1-F1
#
_cell.length_a   1.000
_cell.length_b   1.000
_cell.length_c   1.000
_cell.angle_alpha   90.00
_cell.angle_beta   90.00
_cell.angle_gamma   90.00
#
_symmetry.space_group_name_H-M   'P 1'
#
loop_
_entity.id
_entity.type
_entity.pdbx_description
1 polymer ?
#
loop_
_entity_poly.entity_id
_entity_poly.type
_entity_poly.pdbx_seq_one_letter_code
_entity_poly.pdbx_strand_id
1 'polypeptide(L)'
;MKKIKLEVGKTYRSREGEEVKIVRMGNRGWDYWNGSNGEWYYEGGKWSYSAEEHPKDLIEEVPEPTRHTFDIPDGVKKITVSRVGNCIVVEMSREEGEPKPKTTKAKNECLAHTSEDVKKMINLREMNKVLTRIKKVYQLKDIDVKSRLWRQVEARAIWTYYLIEVEGIQHADAAKVVGRKRPMMYHYVKLVKDLYETNVPFRERFNKIGIPWRS
;
A
#
# COMPACT_ATOMS: atom_id res chain seq x y z
N MET A 1 1.55 -12.08 26.29
CA MET A 1 0.45 -11.50 25.47
C MET A 1 1.02 -10.44 24.54
N LYS A 2 0.61 -10.43 23.26
CA LYS A 2 0.92 -9.31 22.37
C LYS A 2 0.20 -8.07 22.90
N LYS A 3 0.91 -6.96 23.10
CA LYS A 3 0.27 -5.70 23.47
C LYS A 3 -0.44 -5.16 22.22
N ILE A 4 -1.75 -5.31 22.15
CA ILE A 4 -2.55 -4.62 21.14
C ILE A 4 -2.78 -3.18 21.56
N LYS A 5 -2.92 -2.30 20.57
CA LYS A 5 -3.26 -0.89 20.79
C LYS A 5 -4.51 -0.59 19.98
N LEU A 6 -5.61 -0.29 20.65
CA LEU A 6 -6.88 -0.04 19.98
C LEU A 6 -6.84 1.27 19.20
N GLU A 7 -7.33 1.23 17.96
CA GLU A 7 -7.46 2.37 17.06
C GLU A 7 -8.85 2.38 16.44
N VAL A 8 -9.44 3.56 16.32
CA VAL A 8 -10.75 3.75 15.68
C VAL A 8 -10.68 3.34 14.22
N GLY A 9 -11.65 2.54 13.79
CA GLY A 9 -11.76 2.01 12.43
C GLY A 9 -11.13 0.64 12.22
N LYS A 10 -10.35 0.12 13.19
CA LYS A 10 -9.77 -1.22 13.11
C LYS A 10 -10.66 -2.29 13.73
N THR A 11 -10.51 -3.53 13.25
CA THR A 11 -11.20 -4.72 13.76
C THR A 11 -10.25 -5.58 14.58
N TYR A 12 -10.73 -6.09 15.71
CA TYR A 12 -9.97 -6.93 16.62
C TYR A 12 -10.75 -8.20 16.94
N ARG A 13 -10.05 -9.26 17.30
CA ARG A 13 -10.64 -10.52 17.72
C ARG A 13 -10.61 -10.64 19.25
N SER A 14 -11.75 -10.97 19.84
CA SER A 14 -11.87 -11.30 21.26
C SER A 14 -11.26 -12.67 21.55
N ARG A 15 -11.06 -12.99 22.83
CA ARG A 15 -10.59 -14.32 23.26
C ARG A 15 -11.61 -15.42 22.93
N GLU A 16 -12.89 -15.09 22.82
CA GLU A 16 -13.96 -15.97 22.32
C GLU A 16 -13.95 -16.16 20.79
N GLY A 17 -13.14 -15.38 20.07
CA GLY A 17 -13.08 -15.43 18.61
C GLY A 17 -14.04 -14.48 17.89
N GLU A 18 -14.76 -13.62 18.62
CA GLU A 18 -15.64 -12.62 18.01
C GLU A 18 -14.85 -11.44 17.42
N GLU A 19 -15.30 -10.92 16.28
CA GLU A 19 -14.68 -9.76 15.63
C GLU A 19 -15.38 -8.46 16.02
N VAL A 20 -14.64 -7.54 16.64
CA VAL A 20 -15.13 -6.27 17.16
C VAL A 20 -14.41 -5.13 16.47
N LYS A 21 -15.15 -4.28 15.77
CA LYS A 21 -14.62 -3.06 15.16
C LYS A 21 -14.69 -1.91 16.15
N ILE A 22 -13.59 -1.18 16.34
CA ILE A 22 -13.58 0.00 17.21
C ILE A 22 -14.22 1.18 16.49
N VAL A 23 -15.33 1.68 17.01
CA VAL A 23 -16.17 2.70 16.36
C VAL A 23 -15.78 4.10 16.77
N ARG A 24 -15.40 4.30 18.04
CA ARG A 24 -15.03 5.62 18.57
C ARG A 24 -14.24 5.50 19.87
N MET A 25 -13.54 6.58 20.22
CA MET A 25 -12.94 6.78 21.54
C MET A 25 -13.91 7.61 22.39
N GLY A 26 -14.02 7.28 23.68
CA GLY A 26 -14.88 7.97 24.64
C GLY A 26 -14.53 9.46 24.71
N ASN A 27 -15.53 10.33 24.63
CA ASN A 27 -15.35 11.77 24.72
C ASN A 27 -16.07 12.27 25.98
N ARG A 28 -15.34 12.29 27.12
CA ARG A 28 -15.68 12.90 28.44
C ARG A 28 -14.77 12.35 29.56
N GLY A 29 -13.45 12.43 29.40
CA GLY A 29 -12.49 12.14 30.47
C GLY A 29 -12.26 10.67 30.83
N TRP A 30 -12.71 9.74 29.99
CA TRP A 30 -12.46 8.30 30.17
C TRP A 30 -11.72 7.73 28.96
N ASP A 31 -10.60 7.06 29.22
CA ASP A 31 -9.75 6.40 28.22
C ASP A 31 -10.34 5.03 27.82
N TYR A 32 -11.56 5.04 27.28
CA TYR A 32 -12.20 3.83 26.74
C TYR A 32 -12.45 3.93 25.24
N TRP A 33 -12.40 2.77 24.59
CA TRP A 33 -12.68 2.56 23.18
C TRP A 33 -13.98 1.79 23.05
N ASN A 34 -14.91 2.32 22.27
CA ASN A 34 -16.21 1.71 22.04
C ASN A 34 -16.14 0.77 20.83
N GLY A 35 -16.50 -0.50 21.04
CA GLY A 35 -16.61 -1.49 19.98
C GLY A 35 -17.96 -1.47 19.27
N SER A 36 -18.02 -2.10 18.10
CA SER A 36 -19.23 -2.29 17.29
C SER A 36 -20.27 -3.16 17.98
N ASN A 37 -19.86 -3.95 18.97
CA ASN A 37 -20.73 -4.74 19.82
C ASN A 37 -21.32 -3.95 21.00
N GLY A 38 -21.13 -2.62 21.04
CA GLY A 38 -21.66 -1.76 22.10
C GLY A 38 -20.83 -1.76 23.38
N GLU A 39 -19.82 -2.62 23.48
CA GLU A 39 -18.95 -2.75 24.64
C GLU A 39 -17.84 -1.68 24.65
N TRP A 40 -17.21 -1.54 25.82
CA TRP A 40 -16.11 -0.61 26.04
C TRP A 40 -14.84 -1.36 26.44
N TYR A 41 -13.71 -0.90 25.94
CA TYR A 41 -12.42 -1.53 26.12
C TYR A 41 -11.37 -0.50 26.52
N TYR A 42 -10.38 -0.91 27.31
CA TYR A 42 -9.16 -0.14 27.53
C TYR A 42 -8.26 -0.18 26.29
N GLU A 43 -7.29 0.74 26.21
CA GLU A 43 -6.37 0.85 25.06
C GLU A 43 -5.67 -0.48 24.72
N GLY A 44 -5.40 -1.27 25.77
CA GLY A 44 -4.77 -2.59 25.68
C GLY A 44 -5.69 -3.74 25.31
N GLY A 45 -6.95 -3.48 24.96
CA GLY A 45 -7.92 -4.50 24.52
C GLY A 45 -8.80 -5.10 25.63
N LYS A 46 -8.52 -4.78 26.89
CA LYS A 46 -9.25 -5.35 28.03
C LYS A 46 -10.68 -4.80 28.12
N TRP A 47 -11.66 -5.66 28.36
CA TRP A 47 -13.05 -5.24 28.54
C TRP A 47 -13.22 -4.39 29.80
N SER A 48 -13.95 -3.29 29.71
CA SER A 48 -14.03 -2.28 30.78
C SER A 48 -14.79 -2.74 32.02
N TYR A 49 -15.66 -3.75 31.88
CA TYR A 49 -16.55 -4.21 32.95
C TYR A 49 -15.88 -5.18 33.93
N SER A 50 -14.74 -5.79 33.57
CA SER A 50 -14.03 -6.75 34.43
C SER A 50 -12.57 -6.37 34.63
N ALA A 51 -12.11 -6.51 35.86
CA ALA A 51 -10.71 -6.33 36.23
C ALA A 51 -9.87 -7.61 36.04
N GLU A 52 -10.50 -8.75 35.72
CA GLU A 52 -9.82 -10.02 35.45
C GLU A 52 -9.74 -10.29 33.94
N GLU A 53 -9.02 -11.34 33.54
CA GLU A 53 -9.01 -11.77 32.14
C GLU A 53 -10.40 -12.27 31.75
N HIS A 54 -10.99 -11.64 30.74
CA HIS A 54 -12.35 -11.93 30.33
C HIS A 54 -12.40 -12.48 28.89
N PRO A 55 -13.32 -13.41 28.58
CA PRO A 55 -13.55 -13.88 27.22
C PRO A 55 -13.71 -12.77 26.16
N LYS A 56 -14.30 -11.64 26.57
CA LYS A 56 -14.52 -10.46 25.73
C LYS A 56 -13.26 -9.63 25.48
N ASP A 57 -12.14 -9.92 26.15
CA ASP A 57 -10.89 -9.19 25.93
C ASP A 57 -10.42 -9.33 24.48
N LEU A 58 -10.10 -8.20 23.86
CA LEU A 58 -9.53 -8.14 22.53
C LEU A 58 -8.05 -8.50 22.62
N ILE A 59 -7.63 -9.47 21.80
CA ILE A 59 -6.28 -10.05 21.88
C ILE A 59 -5.49 -9.95 20.57
N GLU A 60 -6.16 -9.72 19.44
CA GLU A 60 -5.54 -9.73 18.12
C GLU A 60 -6.19 -8.70 17.18
N GLU A 61 -5.40 -8.00 16.36
CA GLU A 61 -5.91 -7.16 15.26
C GLU A 61 -6.21 -8.06 14.06
N VAL A 62 -7.44 -7.99 13.52
CA VAL A 62 -7.84 -8.71 12.33
C VAL A 62 -7.59 -7.82 11.12
N PRO A 63 -6.70 -8.20 10.18
CA PRO A 63 -6.51 -7.43 8.95
C PRO A 63 -7.81 -7.40 8.15
N GLU A 64 -8.23 -6.22 7.69
CA GLU A 64 -9.42 -6.11 6.86
C GLU A 64 -9.26 -7.00 5.61
N PRO A 65 -10.29 -7.79 5.22
CA PRO A 65 -10.25 -8.53 3.98
C PRO A 65 -10.10 -7.52 2.84
N THR A 66 -8.98 -7.58 2.12
CA THR A 66 -8.76 -6.73 0.95
C THR A 66 -9.78 -7.11 -0.11
N ARG A 67 -10.84 -6.30 -0.26
CA ARG A 67 -11.87 -6.49 -1.28
C ARG A 67 -11.46 -5.73 -2.53
N HIS A 68 -11.30 -6.45 -3.64
CA HIS A 68 -11.16 -5.85 -4.96
C HIS A 68 -12.47 -6.02 -5.73
N THR A 69 -13.00 -4.90 -6.21
CA THR A 69 -14.21 -4.85 -7.04
C THR A 69 -13.78 -4.63 -8.49
N PHE A 70 -14.35 -5.40 -9.41
CA PHE A 70 -14.16 -5.23 -10.85
C PHE A 70 -15.53 -5.23 -11.52
N ASP A 71 -15.70 -4.40 -12.54
CA ASP A 71 -16.92 -4.38 -13.34
C ASP A 71 -16.95 -5.61 -14.25
N ILE A 72 -18.09 -6.30 -14.28
CA ILE A 72 -18.30 -7.43 -15.18
C ILE A 72 -18.76 -6.87 -16.53
N PRO A 73 -17.99 -7.07 -17.62
CA PRO A 73 -18.39 -6.56 -18.92
C PRO A 73 -19.64 -7.31 -19.45
N ASP A 74 -20.49 -6.58 -20.18
CA ASP A 74 -21.72 -7.13 -20.75
C ASP A 74 -21.44 -8.37 -21.62
N GLY A 75 -22.25 -9.41 -21.45
CA GLY A 75 -22.16 -10.67 -22.22
C GLY A 75 -21.24 -11.74 -21.64
N VAL A 76 -20.58 -11.52 -20.49
CA VAL A 76 -19.91 -12.59 -19.74
C VAL A 76 -20.95 -13.52 -19.12
N LYS A 77 -20.91 -14.80 -19.49
CA LYS A 77 -21.81 -15.83 -18.95
C LYS A 77 -21.14 -16.73 -17.92
N LYS A 78 -19.81 -16.90 -17.98
CA LYS A 78 -19.06 -17.78 -17.09
C LYS A 78 -17.87 -17.06 -16.48
N ILE A 79 -17.75 -17.14 -15.17
CA ILE A 79 -16.62 -16.59 -14.41
C ILE A 79 -16.00 -17.74 -13.64
N THR A 80 -14.71 -17.94 -13.82
CA THR A 80 -13.93 -18.97 -13.15
C THR A 80 -12.92 -18.28 -12.24
N VAL A 81 -12.96 -18.60 -10.95
CA VAL A 81 -12.00 -18.07 -9.97
C VAL A 81 -11.13 -19.22 -9.51
N SER A 82 -9.82 -19.09 -9.67
CA SER A 82 -8.85 -20.09 -9.23
C SER A 82 -7.75 -19.44 -8.39
N ARG A 83 -7.12 -20.23 -7.52
CA ARG A 83 -6.01 -19.78 -6.69
C ARG A 83 -4.74 -20.49 -7.14
N VAL A 84 -3.75 -19.71 -7.59
CA VAL A 84 -2.44 -20.20 -8.00
C VAL A 84 -1.39 -19.62 -7.05
N GLY A 85 -0.95 -20.43 -6.09
CA GLY A 85 -0.06 -19.98 -5.01
C GLY A 85 -0.70 -18.85 -4.17
N ASN A 86 -0.06 -17.68 -4.17
CA ASN A 86 -0.58 -16.48 -3.48
C ASN A 86 -1.39 -15.55 -4.39
N CYS A 87 -1.69 -15.95 -5.63
CA CYS A 87 -2.45 -15.16 -6.59
C CYS A 87 -3.87 -15.72 -6.75
N ILE A 88 -4.87 -14.84 -6.84
CA ILE A 88 -6.22 -15.17 -7.29
C ILE A 88 -6.30 -14.84 -8.78
N VAL A 89 -6.61 -15.83 -9.61
CA VAL A 89 -6.82 -15.67 -11.05
C VAL A 89 -8.33 -15.70 -11.30
N VAL A 90 -8.86 -14.63 -11.89
CA VAL A 90 -10.26 -14.52 -12.29
C VAL A 90 -10.31 -14.55 -13.81
N GLU A 91 -10.88 -15.60 -14.38
CA GLU A 91 -11.08 -15.77 -15.81
C GLU A 91 -12.56 -15.58 -16.14
N MET A 92 -12.86 -14.68 -17.08
CA MET A 92 -14.21 -14.39 -17.53
C MET A 92 -14.34 -14.85 -18.98
N SER A 93 -15.23 -15.80 -19.26
CA SER A 93 -15.45 -16.35 -20.60
C SER A 93 -16.90 -16.14 -21.07
N ARG A 94 -17.05 -15.87 -22.37
CA ARG A 94 -18.34 -15.91 -23.07
C ARG A 94 -18.49 -17.29 -23.69
N GLU A 95 -19.66 -17.92 -23.60
CA GLU A 95 -19.88 -19.21 -24.28
C GLU A 95 -19.85 -19.02 -25.80
N GLU A 96 -18.93 -19.72 -26.48
CA GLU A 96 -18.98 -19.92 -27.92
C GLU A 96 -20.13 -20.90 -28.23
N GLY A 97 -21.21 -20.39 -28.82
CA GLY A 97 -22.12 -21.23 -29.61
C GLY A 97 -21.48 -21.53 -30.97
N GLU A 98 -21.25 -22.81 -31.25
CA GLU A 98 -20.97 -23.52 -32.53
C GLU A 98 -20.20 -22.82 -33.70
N PRO A 99 -19.18 -23.46 -34.31
CA PRO A 99 -18.68 -23.12 -35.66
C PRO A 99 -19.40 -23.98 -36.72
N LYS A 100 -19.76 -23.59 -37.97
CA LYS A 100 -19.10 -22.87 -39.10
C LYS A 100 -20.01 -23.09 -40.37
N PRO A 101 -19.72 -22.66 -41.64
CA PRO A 101 -18.44 -22.28 -42.26
C PRO A 101 -18.50 -20.94 -43.05
N LYS A 102 -17.42 -20.20 -43.27
CA LYS A 102 -16.28 -20.55 -44.14
C LYS A 102 -15.12 -19.60 -43.84
N THR A 103 -13.94 -20.21 -43.90
CA THR A 103 -12.59 -19.67 -44.04
C THR A 103 -12.52 -18.21 -44.52
N THR A 104 -12.20 -17.30 -43.62
CA THR A 104 -11.31 -16.18 -43.92
C THR A 104 -10.26 -16.16 -42.82
N LYS A 105 -9.01 -16.02 -43.26
CA LYS A 105 -7.78 -16.18 -42.48
C LYS A 105 -7.92 -15.50 -41.12
N ALA A 106 -7.58 -16.21 -40.05
CA ALA A 106 -7.38 -15.59 -38.74
C ALA A 106 -6.43 -14.41 -38.94
N LYS A 107 -7.00 -13.21 -38.89
CA LYS A 107 -6.21 -12.02 -38.67
C LYS A 107 -5.84 -12.17 -37.20
N ASN A 108 -4.59 -12.56 -36.95
CA ASN A 108 -3.94 -12.34 -35.68
C ASN A 108 -3.93 -10.82 -35.47
N GLU A 109 -5.05 -10.24 -35.06
CA GLU A 109 -5.02 -9.01 -34.30
C GLU A 109 -4.57 -9.45 -32.92
N CYS A 110 -3.25 -9.64 -32.81
CA CYS A 110 -2.54 -9.42 -31.58
C CYS A 110 -3.10 -8.12 -31.04
N LEU A 111 -3.83 -8.18 -29.92
CA LEU A 111 -4.10 -7.01 -29.10
C LEU A 111 -2.72 -6.47 -28.75
N ALA A 112 -2.24 -5.54 -29.58
CA ALA A 112 -1.04 -4.80 -29.30
C ALA A 112 -1.35 -4.08 -28.00
N HIS A 113 -0.78 -4.55 -26.90
CA HIS A 113 -0.68 -3.73 -25.71
C HIS A 113 -0.20 -2.37 -26.20
N THR A 114 -1.00 -1.33 -25.96
CA THR A 114 -0.62 0.00 -26.41
C THR A 114 0.77 0.28 -25.86
N SER A 115 1.62 1.00 -26.61
CA SER A 115 2.99 1.26 -26.14
C SER A 115 2.99 1.93 -24.76
N GLU A 116 1.90 2.61 -24.39
CA GLU A 116 1.67 3.24 -23.09
C GLU A 116 1.46 2.25 -21.94
N ASP A 117 0.67 1.18 -22.12
CA ASP A 117 0.42 0.22 -21.04
C ASP A 117 1.66 -0.63 -20.75
N VAL A 118 2.42 -0.99 -21.80
CA VAL A 118 3.73 -1.63 -21.66
C VAL A 118 4.73 -0.69 -21.00
N LYS A 119 4.75 0.60 -21.37
CA LYS A 119 5.60 1.62 -20.72
C LYS A 119 5.25 1.79 -19.24
N LYS A 120 3.98 1.83 -18.87
CA LYS A 120 3.54 1.91 -17.46
C LYS A 120 3.99 0.70 -16.65
N MET A 121 3.87 -0.51 -17.20
CA MET A 121 4.37 -1.74 -16.53
C MET A 121 5.90 -1.75 -16.39
N ILE A 122 6.64 -1.33 -17.41
CA ILE A 122 8.11 -1.23 -17.36
C ILE A 122 8.54 -0.21 -16.32
N ASN A 123 7.90 0.98 -16.30
CA ASN A 123 8.19 2.02 -15.32
C ASN A 123 7.92 1.54 -13.89
N LEU A 124 6.82 0.81 -13.64
CA LEU A 124 6.54 0.25 -12.31
C LEU A 124 7.62 -0.73 -11.84
N ARG A 125 8.16 -1.54 -12.76
CA ARG A 125 9.24 -2.49 -12.44
C ARG A 125 10.54 -1.78 -12.08
N GLU A 126 10.93 -0.76 -12.84
CA GLU A 126 12.13 0.04 -12.57
C GLU A 126 11.99 0.84 -11.26
N MET A 127 10.83 1.46 -11.05
CA MET A 127 10.47 2.14 -9.81
C MET A 127 10.65 1.22 -8.58
N ASN A 128 10.15 -0.01 -8.63
CA ASN A 128 10.30 -0.98 -7.54
C ASN A 128 11.76 -1.41 -7.30
N LYS A 129 12.58 -1.52 -8.35
CA LYS A 129 14.02 -1.80 -8.21
C LYS A 129 14.71 -0.65 -7.48
N VAL A 130 14.44 0.60 -7.86
CA VAL A 130 15.02 1.78 -7.21
C VAL A 130 14.60 1.84 -5.75
N LEU A 131 13.31 1.65 -5.46
CA LEU A 131 12.79 1.60 -4.09
C LEU A 131 13.51 0.53 -3.25
N THR A 132 13.76 -0.65 -3.82
CA THR A 132 14.49 -1.74 -3.15
C THR A 132 15.94 -1.35 -2.86
N ARG A 133 16.63 -0.66 -3.78
CA ARG A 133 18.00 -0.16 -3.57
C ARG A 133 18.04 0.88 -2.45
N ILE A 134 17.08 1.82 -2.42
CA ILE A 134 16.96 2.81 -1.35
C ILE A 134 16.81 2.10 0.00
N LYS A 135 15.85 1.16 0.11
CA LYS A 135 15.63 0.36 1.33
C LYS A 135 16.91 -0.36 1.78
N LYS A 136 17.64 -0.96 0.84
CA LYS A 136 18.90 -1.68 1.12
C LYS A 136 20.00 -0.75 1.65
N VAL A 137 20.21 0.42 1.03
CA VAL A 137 21.25 1.38 1.45
C VAL A 137 20.96 1.93 2.84
N TYR A 138 19.70 2.19 3.14
CA TYR A 138 19.28 2.72 4.44
C TYR A 138 18.96 1.67 5.51
N GLN A 139 19.09 0.38 5.15
CA GLN A 139 18.77 -0.78 6.01
C GLN A 139 17.33 -0.72 6.55
N LEU A 140 16.39 -0.33 5.68
CA LEU A 140 14.97 -0.21 6.02
C LEU A 140 14.20 -1.44 5.56
N LYS A 141 13.30 -1.95 6.43
CA LYS A 141 12.29 -2.94 6.02
C LYS A 141 11.29 -2.29 5.07
N ASP A 142 10.76 -1.14 5.49
CA ASP A 142 9.86 -0.32 4.69
C ASP A 142 10.12 1.17 4.91
N ILE A 143 9.65 1.96 3.95
CA ILE A 143 9.67 3.42 4.03
C ILE A 143 8.36 3.85 4.71
N ASP A 144 8.40 4.03 6.03
CA ASP A 144 7.24 4.48 6.79
C ASP A 144 6.98 5.94 6.45
N VAL A 145 5.76 6.28 6.02
CA VAL A 145 5.37 7.65 5.66
C VAL A 145 5.43 8.60 6.87
N LYS A 146 5.08 8.13 8.08
CA LYS A 146 4.90 8.98 9.28
C LYS A 146 6.16 9.14 10.11
N SER A 147 7.12 8.21 10.02
CA SER A 147 8.36 8.25 10.80
C SER A 147 9.11 9.57 10.64
N ARG A 148 9.53 10.15 11.77
CA ARG A 148 10.38 11.36 11.82
C ARG A 148 11.86 11.05 11.91
N LEU A 149 12.24 9.76 11.90
CA LEU A 149 13.65 9.37 11.91
C LEU A 149 14.35 9.88 10.67
N TRP A 150 15.53 10.47 10.85
CA TRP A 150 16.27 11.13 9.78
C TRP A 150 16.50 10.22 8.56
N ARG A 151 16.87 8.95 8.80
CA ARG A 151 17.06 7.94 7.73
C ARG A 151 15.79 7.68 6.91
N GLN A 152 14.62 7.68 7.56
CA GLN A 152 13.32 7.52 6.89
C GLN A 152 12.96 8.78 6.09
N VAL A 153 13.26 9.97 6.63
CA VAL A 153 13.08 11.25 5.93
C VAL A 153 13.95 11.31 4.68
N GLU A 154 15.24 10.99 4.77
CA GLU A 154 16.17 10.97 3.63
C GLU A 154 15.71 9.95 2.57
N ALA A 155 15.35 8.73 2.98
CA ALA A 155 14.89 7.70 2.04
C ALA A 155 13.62 8.14 1.29
N ARG A 156 12.65 8.77 1.98
CA ARG A 156 11.47 9.36 1.31
C ARG A 156 11.86 10.50 0.37
N ALA A 157 12.79 11.36 0.80
CA ALA A 157 13.20 12.49 -0.01
C ALA A 157 13.88 12.03 -1.31
N ILE A 158 14.77 11.04 -1.23
CA ILE A 158 15.43 10.41 -2.39
C ILE A 158 14.39 9.74 -3.30
N TRP A 159 13.41 9.04 -2.74
CA TRP A 159 12.34 8.44 -3.52
C TRP A 159 11.52 9.49 -4.27
N THR A 160 11.14 10.58 -3.59
CA THR A 160 10.45 11.72 -4.21
C THR A 160 11.28 12.38 -5.30
N TYR A 161 12.58 12.58 -5.07
CA TYR A 161 13.50 13.14 -6.05
C TYR A 161 13.52 12.30 -7.33
N TYR A 162 13.65 10.97 -7.20
CA TYR A 162 13.64 10.08 -8.35
C TYR A 162 12.33 10.15 -9.14
N LEU A 163 11.17 10.12 -8.47
CA LEU A 163 9.88 10.23 -9.14
C LEU A 163 9.74 11.53 -9.94
N ILE A 164 10.21 12.65 -9.40
CA ILE A 164 9.98 13.97 -10.01
C ILE A 164 11.06 14.32 -11.03
N GLU A 165 12.33 14.21 -10.65
CA GLU A 165 13.46 14.70 -11.47
C GLU A 165 13.92 13.65 -12.49
N VAL A 166 13.76 12.35 -12.19
CA VAL A 166 14.22 11.29 -13.10
C VAL A 166 13.08 10.77 -13.96
N GLU A 167 11.94 10.43 -13.36
CA GLU A 167 10.77 9.92 -14.08
C GLU A 167 9.86 11.02 -14.63
N GLY A 168 10.04 12.28 -14.22
CA GLY A 168 9.25 13.41 -14.73
C GLY A 168 7.79 13.43 -14.21
N ILE A 169 7.51 12.76 -13.09
CA ILE A 169 6.17 12.67 -12.51
C ILE A 169 5.78 14.02 -11.89
N GLN A 170 4.54 14.43 -12.14
CA GLN A 170 4.00 15.65 -11.55
C GLN A 170 3.97 15.56 -10.02
N HIS A 171 4.25 16.68 -9.36
CA HIS A 171 4.34 16.75 -7.89
C HIS A 171 3.05 16.27 -7.19
N ALA A 172 1.89 16.47 -7.82
CA ALA A 172 0.60 16.01 -7.29
C ALA A 172 0.47 14.48 -7.30
N ASP A 173 1.00 13.80 -8.31
CA ASP A 173 0.91 12.35 -8.42
C ASP A 173 2.01 11.67 -7.61
N ALA A 174 3.21 12.24 -7.59
CA ALA A 174 4.27 11.81 -6.67
C ALA A 174 3.81 11.89 -5.20
N ALA A 175 3.05 12.93 -4.83
CA ALA A 175 2.48 13.07 -3.51
C ALA A 175 1.53 11.92 -3.13
N LYS A 176 0.72 11.42 -4.07
CA LYS A 176 -0.16 10.26 -3.89
C LYS A 176 0.67 8.98 -3.67
N VAL A 177 1.71 8.78 -4.48
CA VAL A 177 2.60 7.60 -4.37
C VAL A 177 3.37 7.59 -3.04
N VAL A 178 3.88 8.74 -2.61
CA VAL A 178 4.66 8.88 -1.37
C VAL A 178 3.77 8.94 -0.12
N GLY A 179 2.47 9.21 -0.28
CA GLY A 179 1.53 9.34 0.82
C GLY A 179 1.68 10.64 1.63
N ARG A 180 2.15 11.72 1.00
CA ARG A 180 2.41 13.02 1.66
C ARG A 180 1.70 14.17 0.95
N LYS A 181 1.59 15.32 1.63
CA LYS A 181 1.00 16.52 1.02
C LYS A 181 1.90 17.04 -0.11
N ARG A 182 1.30 17.53 -1.19
CA ARG A 182 2.01 18.12 -2.35
C ARG A 182 3.11 19.13 -1.98
N PRO A 183 2.93 20.06 -1.02
CA PRO A 183 4.00 20.98 -0.62
C PRO A 183 5.27 20.27 -0.11
N MET A 184 5.15 19.09 0.50
CA MET A 184 6.33 18.33 0.94
C MET A 184 7.17 17.82 -0.21
N MET A 185 6.61 17.64 -1.41
CA MET A 185 7.39 17.15 -2.54
C MET A 185 8.46 18.16 -2.94
N TYR A 186 8.11 19.45 -2.98
CA TYR A 186 9.07 20.54 -3.21
C TYR A 186 10.17 20.57 -2.14
N HIS A 187 9.78 20.43 -0.87
CA HIS A 187 10.76 20.40 0.22
C HIS A 187 11.70 19.19 0.14
N TYR A 188 11.19 18.02 -0.27
CA TYR A 188 12.01 16.83 -0.43
C TYR A 188 12.99 16.92 -1.59
N VAL A 189 12.55 17.41 -2.75
CA VAL A 189 13.46 17.64 -3.88
C VAL A 189 14.55 18.62 -3.47
N LYS A 190 14.18 19.76 -2.86
CA LYS A 190 15.13 20.75 -2.37
C LYS A 190 16.12 20.15 -1.36
N LEU A 191 15.61 19.40 -0.38
CA LEU A 191 16.44 18.74 0.64
C LEU A 191 17.47 17.80 0.01
N VAL A 192 17.07 16.99 -0.98
CA VAL A 192 18.02 16.11 -1.67
C VAL A 192 19.08 16.93 -2.38
N LYS A 193 18.71 18.03 -3.04
CA LYS A 193 19.69 18.86 -3.74
C LYS A 193 20.68 19.52 -2.79
N ASP A 194 20.18 20.15 -1.74
CA ASP A 194 20.99 20.79 -0.69
C ASP A 194 21.94 19.76 -0.05
N LEU A 195 21.43 18.57 0.32
CA LEU A 195 22.25 17.52 0.93
C LEU A 195 23.25 16.91 -0.05
N TYR A 196 22.89 16.75 -1.32
CA TYR A 196 23.81 16.24 -2.33
C TYR A 196 25.01 17.17 -2.46
N GLU A 197 24.80 18.49 -2.47
CA GLU A 197 25.86 19.49 -2.58
C GLU A 197 26.69 19.64 -1.31
N THR A 198 26.06 19.60 -0.13
CA THR A 198 26.70 19.99 1.14
C THR A 198 27.15 18.82 2.02
N ASN A 199 26.60 17.61 1.83
CA ASN A 199 26.81 16.48 2.73
C ASN A 199 27.45 15.30 2.02
N VAL A 200 28.77 15.13 2.18
CA VAL A 200 29.55 14.05 1.55
C VAL A 200 29.01 12.66 1.89
N PRO A 201 28.74 12.31 3.17
CA PRO A 201 28.15 11.01 3.50
C PRO A 201 26.80 10.73 2.83
N PHE A 202 25.96 11.76 2.68
CA PHE A 202 24.69 11.63 1.95
C PHE A 202 24.95 11.37 0.46
N ARG A 203 25.85 12.13 -0.16
CA ARG A 203 26.22 11.98 -1.58
C ARG A 203 26.71 10.57 -1.90
N GLU A 204 27.57 10.01 -1.05
CA GLU A 204 28.06 8.63 -1.21
C GLU A 204 26.93 7.60 -1.14
N ARG A 205 26.02 7.75 -0.17
CA ARG A 205 24.82 6.90 -0.08
C ARG A 205 23.95 7.04 -1.31
N PHE A 206 23.69 8.25 -1.77
CA PHE A 206 22.89 8.52 -2.96
C PHE A 206 23.50 7.85 -4.20
N ASN A 207 24.80 8.04 -4.43
CA ASN A 207 25.51 7.44 -5.55
C ASN A 207 25.48 5.91 -5.50
N LYS A 208 25.53 5.32 -4.30
CA LYS A 208 25.40 3.87 -4.10
C LYS A 208 24.02 3.32 -4.49
N ILE A 209 22.97 4.13 -4.45
CA ILE A 209 21.62 3.75 -4.90
C ILE A 209 21.59 3.66 -6.45
N GLY A 210 22.45 4.43 -7.12
CA GLY A 210 22.56 4.43 -8.58
C GLY A 210 21.42 5.17 -9.27
N ILE A 211 20.88 6.22 -8.63
CA ILE A 211 19.89 7.12 -9.22
C ILE A 211 20.64 8.21 -10.02
N PRO A 212 20.19 8.55 -11.24
CA PRO A 212 20.74 9.67 -11.99
C PRO A 212 20.62 10.98 -11.20
N TRP A 213 21.72 11.72 -11.11
CA TRP A 213 21.73 13.07 -10.57
C TRP A 213 21.41 14.08 -11.67
N ARG A 214 20.42 14.92 -11.42
CA ARG A 214 20.02 16.09 -12.22
C ARG A 214 20.11 17.33 -11.34
N SER A 215 20.99 18.26 -11.73
CA SER A 215 21.16 19.57 -11.11
C SER A 215 19.99 20.48 -11.46
#